data_AF-A0A4Y9T1P6-F1
#
_entry.id   AF-A0A4Y9T1P6-F1
#
_cell.length_a   1.000
_cell.length_b   1.000
_cell.length_c   1.000
_cell.angle_alpha   90.00
_cell.angle_beta   90.00
_cell.angle_gamma   90.00
#
_symmetry.space_group_name_H-M   'P 1'
#
loop_
_entity.id
_entity.type
_entity.pdbx_description
1 polymer ?
#
loop_
_entity_poly.entity_id
_entity_poly.type
_entity_poly.pdbx_seq_one_letter_code
_entity_poly.pdbx_strand_id
1 'polypeptide(L)'
;MGPARLPAFAAALVLAAAPLCAGAAGKQDNVYRFGIIGHSFAGGGEAQLKQAIQDTGENQLAFVVVTGIKGTQESCTDKLYLKRRDLIAEAKKPMIVAPAGSDWTECKNSAGRSNAIERLNRLRELFYGEPASLGSKKLPLTRQSMSPRFRSYAENAHWEVGKVLYATLNLPANNNHYLQAAGRNSEYEDRLVANRFWLHRLFAIAKRDKVDALVLFSEGDLKPFSEPTGLRALLGRSAAGHDGFAEPRRQVLALAQKFSGKVLLVDSAALPKGARPAIEWRGNLGHLTVGANAFEISVDPDAKAMFTLKEATD
;
A
#
# COMPACT_ATOMS: atom_id res chain seq x y z
N MET A 1 79.44 41.55 -5.97
CA MET A 1 78.35 40.62 -6.33
C MET A 1 78.18 39.63 -5.19
N GLY A 2 77.20 39.86 -4.31
CA GLY A 2 76.81 38.92 -3.24
C GLY A 2 75.31 38.68 -3.36
N PRO A 3 74.84 37.42 -3.37
CA PRO A 3 73.45 37.12 -3.70
C PRO A 3 72.51 37.40 -2.51
N ALA A 4 71.36 37.99 -2.85
CA ALA A 4 70.26 38.30 -1.95
C ALA A 4 69.62 37.03 -1.37
N ARG A 5 69.28 37.07 -0.08
CA ARG A 5 68.55 36.01 0.64
C ARG A 5 67.04 36.16 0.41
N LEU A 6 66.40 35.12 -0.09
CA LEU A 6 64.93 34.96 -0.11
C LEU A 6 64.45 34.36 1.21
N PRO A 7 63.35 34.82 1.81
CA PRO A 7 62.79 34.19 3.00
C PRO A 7 61.90 32.99 2.62
N ALA A 8 62.04 31.91 3.38
CA ALA A 8 61.20 30.72 3.29
C ALA A 8 59.83 30.98 3.93
N PHE A 9 58.75 30.80 3.17
CA PHE A 9 57.39 30.75 3.71
C PHE A 9 57.10 29.33 4.23
N ALA A 10 57.02 29.17 5.54
CA ALA A 10 56.50 27.96 6.18
C ALA A 10 54.97 28.04 6.23
N ALA A 11 54.29 27.20 5.46
CA ALA A 11 52.84 27.05 5.53
C ALA A 11 52.48 26.10 6.69
N ALA A 12 51.86 26.64 7.75
CA ALA A 12 51.32 25.85 8.84
C ALA A 12 49.94 25.28 8.44
N LEU A 13 49.83 23.96 8.29
CA LEU A 13 48.54 23.27 8.21
C LEU A 13 47.94 23.14 9.62
N VAL A 14 46.85 23.86 9.88
CA VAL A 14 46.01 23.65 11.06
C VAL A 14 44.95 22.60 10.70
N LEU A 15 45.10 21.37 11.20
CA LEU A 15 44.01 20.38 11.19
C LEU A 15 43.01 20.74 12.29
N ALA A 16 41.85 21.28 11.90
CA ALA A 16 40.71 21.42 12.79
C ALA A 16 40.03 20.05 12.98
N ALA A 17 40.23 19.43 14.13
CA ALA A 17 39.47 18.25 14.54
C ALA A 17 38.06 18.68 15.00
N ALA A 18 37.06 18.44 14.16
CA ALA A 18 35.66 18.60 14.55
C ALA A 18 35.24 17.45 15.49
N PRO A 19 34.58 17.72 16.62
CA PRO A 19 34.11 16.67 17.50
C PRO A 19 32.91 15.96 16.85
N LEU A 20 33.04 14.64 16.67
CA LEU A 20 31.91 13.75 16.36
C LEU A 20 30.98 13.73 17.57
N CYS A 21 29.90 14.50 17.52
CA CYS A 21 28.74 14.28 18.36
C CYS A 21 28.12 12.92 17.99
N ALA A 22 28.52 11.87 18.71
CA ALA A 22 27.77 10.63 18.74
C ALA A 22 26.43 10.91 19.42
N GLY A 23 25.41 11.23 18.62
CA GLY A 23 24.04 11.32 19.10
C GLY A 23 23.65 9.97 19.71
N ALA A 24 23.32 9.97 21.00
CA ALA A 24 22.72 8.82 21.65
C ALA A 24 21.47 8.43 20.84
N ALA A 25 21.49 7.23 20.26
CA ALA A 25 20.32 6.62 19.64
C ALA A 25 19.28 6.39 20.75
N GLY A 26 18.41 7.37 20.98
CA GLY A 26 17.24 7.19 21.81
C GLY A 26 16.44 6.01 21.25
N LYS A 27 16.06 5.07 22.11
CA LYS A 27 15.07 4.05 21.78
C LYS A 27 13.86 4.78 21.20
N GLN A 28 13.65 4.66 19.89
CA GLN A 28 12.35 4.98 19.31
C GLN A 28 11.33 4.09 20.02
N ASP A 29 10.24 4.69 20.51
CA ASP A 29 9.07 3.92 20.87
C ASP A 29 8.67 3.11 19.63
N ASN A 30 8.89 1.79 19.68
CA ASN A 30 8.56 0.88 18.59
C ASN A 30 7.05 0.69 18.43
N VAL A 31 6.27 1.22 19.38
CA VAL A 31 4.82 1.16 19.39
C VAL A 31 4.24 2.37 18.67
N TYR A 32 3.43 2.12 17.66
CA TYR A 32 2.73 3.16 16.92
C TYR A 32 1.40 2.64 16.38
N ARG A 33 0.61 3.55 15.82
CA ARG A 33 -0.65 3.22 15.16
C ARG A 33 -0.62 3.69 13.71
N PHE A 34 -1.26 2.93 12.83
CA PHE A 34 -1.62 3.39 11.50
C PHE A 34 -3.11 3.23 11.25
N GLY A 35 -3.67 4.09 10.41
CA GLY A 35 -5.08 4.03 10.02
C GLY A 35 -5.26 3.31 8.69
N ILE A 36 -6.43 2.71 8.51
CA ILE A 36 -6.93 2.27 7.22
C ILE A 36 -8.36 2.74 7.03
N ILE A 37 -8.65 3.31 5.86
CA ILE A 37 -9.98 3.67 5.41
C ILE A 37 -10.37 2.66 4.33
N GLY A 38 -11.32 1.80 4.69
CA GLY A 38 -11.92 0.81 3.82
C GLY A 38 -12.76 1.43 2.69
N HIS A 39 -13.01 0.66 1.64
CA HIS A 39 -13.70 1.09 0.45
C HIS A 39 -15.07 0.44 0.34
N SER A 40 -16.12 1.23 0.56
CA SER A 40 -17.46 0.91 0.06
C SER A 40 -18.29 2.20 0.01
N PHE A 41 -18.14 2.93 -1.09
CA PHE A 41 -18.87 4.18 -1.26
C PHE A 41 -20.19 3.92 -2.01
N ALA A 42 -21.22 3.52 -1.27
CA ALA A 42 -22.58 3.39 -1.80
C ALA A 42 -23.23 4.79 -1.93
N GLY A 43 -22.89 5.52 -3.00
CA GLY A 43 -23.57 6.74 -3.44
C GLY A 43 -23.25 8.05 -2.69
N GLY A 44 -22.70 8.00 -1.47
CA GLY A 44 -22.34 9.16 -0.65
C GLY A 44 -20.84 9.45 -0.51
N GLY A 45 -20.03 9.01 -1.49
CA GLY A 45 -18.58 8.79 -1.31
C GLY A 45 -17.77 9.96 -0.76
N GLU A 46 -18.10 11.21 -1.10
CA GLU A 46 -17.38 12.37 -0.53
C GLU A 46 -17.56 12.51 0.99
N ALA A 47 -18.81 12.45 1.46
CA ALA A 47 -19.12 12.67 2.86
C ALA A 47 -18.55 11.54 3.71
N GLN A 48 -18.66 10.30 3.22
CA GLN A 48 -18.08 9.12 3.87
C GLN A 48 -16.55 9.21 3.92
N LEU A 49 -15.88 9.54 2.80
CA LEU A 49 -14.44 9.70 2.78
C LEU A 49 -13.98 10.84 3.70
N LYS A 50 -14.69 11.98 3.69
CA LYS A 50 -14.39 13.12 4.56
C LYS A 50 -14.53 12.73 6.03
N GLN A 51 -15.59 12.03 6.41
CA GLN A 51 -15.80 11.56 7.78
C GLN A 51 -14.68 10.60 8.20
N ALA A 52 -14.36 9.60 7.39
CA ALA A 52 -13.30 8.65 7.70
C ALA A 52 -11.90 9.32 7.85
N ILE A 53 -11.61 10.36 7.05
CA ILE A 53 -10.40 11.17 7.22
C ILE A 53 -10.42 11.96 8.54
N GLN A 54 -11.59 12.42 8.97
CA GLN A 54 -11.75 13.11 10.25
C GLN A 54 -11.56 12.15 11.43
N ASP A 55 -12.20 10.98 11.40
CA ASP A 55 -12.12 9.96 12.46
C ASP A 55 -10.67 9.51 12.66
N THR A 56 -9.91 9.30 11.58
CA THR A 56 -8.48 8.97 11.65
C THR A 56 -7.58 10.18 11.97
N GLY A 57 -8.11 11.40 11.86
CA GLY A 57 -7.39 12.65 12.08
C GLY A 57 -7.18 13.02 13.55
N GLU A 58 -8.05 12.54 14.45
CA GLU A 58 -8.03 12.86 15.88
C GLU A 58 -6.90 12.16 16.64
N ASN A 59 -6.55 10.95 16.22
CA ASN A 59 -5.53 10.13 16.88
C ASN A 59 -4.10 10.39 16.38
N GLN A 60 -3.09 10.03 17.19
CA GLN A 60 -1.67 10.09 16.78
C GLN A 60 -1.31 8.89 15.89
N LEU A 61 -1.67 8.96 14.61
CA LEU A 61 -1.32 7.96 13.59
C LEU A 61 -0.02 8.31 12.86
N ALA A 62 0.81 7.31 12.60
CA ALA A 62 2.03 7.42 11.79
C ALA A 62 1.70 7.70 10.31
N PHE A 63 0.64 7.05 9.80
CA PHE A 63 0.10 7.25 8.45
C PHE A 63 -1.32 6.66 8.37
N VAL A 64 -2.02 6.95 7.28
CA VAL A 64 -3.34 6.37 6.95
C VAL A 64 -3.32 5.84 5.51
N VAL A 65 -3.82 4.62 5.31
CA VAL A 65 -4.02 4.04 3.98
C VAL A 65 -5.48 4.16 3.58
N VAL A 66 -5.76 4.75 2.42
CA VAL A 66 -7.12 4.87 1.85
C VAL A 66 -7.23 3.92 0.67
N THR A 67 -8.17 2.99 0.71
CA THR A 67 -8.29 1.90 -0.28
C THR A 67 -9.29 2.20 -1.40
N GLY A 68 -9.38 3.46 -1.82
CA GLY A 68 -10.24 3.92 -2.92
C GLY A 68 -10.70 5.36 -2.70
N ILE A 69 -11.09 6.07 -3.76
CA ILE A 69 -11.43 7.51 -3.67
C ILE A 69 -12.86 7.85 -4.07
N LYS A 70 -13.57 6.96 -4.78
CA LYS A 70 -14.96 7.21 -5.20
C LYS A 70 -15.77 5.94 -5.33
N GLY A 71 -17.09 6.02 -5.21
CA GLY A 71 -17.99 4.89 -5.46
C GLY A 71 -18.14 4.55 -6.94
N THR A 72 -18.69 3.37 -7.20
CA THR A 72 -19.01 2.88 -8.56
C THR A 72 -20.03 3.78 -9.27
N GLN A 73 -20.96 4.38 -8.53
CA GLN A 73 -22.00 5.26 -9.09
C GLN A 73 -21.51 6.70 -9.34
N GLU A 74 -20.32 7.05 -8.84
CA GLU A 74 -19.75 8.38 -9.04
C GLU A 74 -19.00 8.48 -10.38
N SER A 75 -19.16 9.64 -11.04
CA SER A 75 -18.56 9.90 -12.35
C SER A 75 -17.03 9.81 -12.32
N CYS A 76 -16.40 9.26 -13.35
CA CYS A 76 -14.94 9.21 -13.47
C CYS A 76 -14.35 10.50 -14.09
N THR A 77 -14.81 11.67 -13.63
CA THR A 77 -14.37 12.97 -14.17
C THR A 77 -13.11 13.47 -13.48
N ASP A 78 -12.28 14.22 -14.23
CA ASP A 78 -11.10 14.90 -13.68
C ASP A 78 -11.45 15.82 -12.51
N LYS A 79 -12.60 16.51 -12.59
CA LYS A 79 -13.10 17.36 -11.51
C LYS A 79 -13.32 16.56 -10.22
N LEU A 80 -13.88 15.36 -10.30
CA LEU A 80 -14.06 14.51 -9.13
C LEU A 80 -12.71 14.05 -8.57
N TYR A 81 -11.81 13.56 -9.42
CA TYR A 81 -10.49 13.09 -8.97
C TYR A 81 -9.66 14.20 -8.31
N LEU A 82 -9.65 15.41 -8.89
CA LEU A 82 -9.00 16.57 -8.28
C LEU A 82 -9.62 16.90 -6.92
N LYS A 83 -10.96 16.94 -6.84
CA LYS A 83 -11.66 17.19 -5.57
C LYS A 83 -11.32 16.15 -4.50
N ARG A 84 -11.22 14.87 -4.86
CA ARG A 84 -10.83 13.79 -3.93
C ARG A 84 -9.36 13.88 -3.53
N ARG A 85 -8.48 14.18 -4.49
CA ARG A 85 -7.05 14.42 -4.21
C ARG A 85 -6.88 15.55 -3.22
N ASP A 86 -7.54 16.68 -3.43
CA ASP A 86 -7.42 17.87 -2.58
C ASP A 86 -7.93 17.59 -1.17
N LEU A 87 -9.09 16.92 -1.05
CA LEU A 87 -9.62 16.46 0.25
C LEU A 87 -8.60 15.58 1.01
N ILE A 88 -7.95 14.64 0.33
CA ILE A 88 -6.94 13.75 0.94
C ILE A 88 -5.64 14.53 1.23
N ALA A 89 -5.25 15.48 0.38
CA ALA A 89 -4.06 16.30 0.54
C ALA A 89 -4.14 17.26 1.75
N GLU A 90 -5.34 17.71 2.09
CA GLU A 90 -5.61 18.56 3.27
C GLU A 90 -5.55 17.82 4.60
N ALA A 91 -5.57 16.47 4.60
CA ALA A 91 -5.49 15.68 5.81
C ALA A 91 -4.21 15.98 6.61
N LYS A 92 -4.31 15.95 7.95
CA LYS A 92 -3.20 16.27 8.87
C LYS A 92 -2.10 15.19 8.90
N LYS A 93 -2.43 13.97 8.48
CA LYS A 93 -1.56 12.79 8.54
C LYS A 93 -1.01 12.44 7.16
N PRO A 94 0.10 11.69 7.06
CA PRO A 94 0.51 11.10 5.81
C PRO A 94 -0.57 10.16 5.26
N MET A 95 -1.03 10.44 4.03
CA MET A 95 -2.09 9.68 3.37
C MET A 95 -1.52 8.87 2.19
N ILE A 96 -1.64 7.55 2.25
CA ILE A 96 -1.29 6.64 1.17
C ILE A 96 -2.58 6.20 0.48
N VAL A 97 -2.66 6.37 -0.83
CA VAL A 97 -3.85 5.97 -1.61
C VAL A 97 -3.53 4.70 -2.38
N ALA A 98 -4.32 3.66 -2.15
CA ALA A 98 -4.35 2.44 -2.97
C ALA A 98 -5.61 2.48 -3.84
N PRO A 99 -5.50 2.31 -5.17
CA PRO A 99 -6.64 2.46 -6.06
C PRO A 99 -7.64 1.31 -5.89
N ALA A 100 -8.93 1.65 -5.86
CA ALA A 100 -10.04 0.71 -5.95
C ALA A 100 -10.46 0.47 -7.41
N GLY A 101 -11.16 -0.63 -7.68
CA GLY A 101 -11.71 -0.95 -8.98
C GLY A 101 -12.73 0.09 -9.45
N SER A 102 -13.52 0.61 -8.52
CA SER A 102 -14.45 1.72 -8.75
C SER A 102 -13.72 2.98 -9.25
N ASP A 103 -12.48 3.23 -8.83
CA ASP A 103 -11.71 4.41 -9.21
C ASP A 103 -11.30 4.41 -10.68
N TRP A 104 -11.14 3.23 -11.30
CA TRP A 104 -10.66 3.11 -12.68
C TRP A 104 -11.27 1.95 -13.48
N THR A 105 -11.19 0.70 -13.00
CA THR A 105 -11.63 -0.50 -13.75
C THR A 105 -13.08 -0.44 -14.21
N GLU A 106 -13.95 0.17 -13.40
CA GLU A 106 -15.40 0.23 -13.62
C GLU A 106 -15.82 1.48 -14.41
N CYS A 107 -14.86 2.36 -14.72
CA CYS A 107 -15.13 3.59 -15.46
C CYS A 107 -15.53 3.32 -16.91
N LYS A 108 -16.59 4.03 -17.32
CA LYS A 108 -17.12 4.02 -18.68
C LYS A 108 -17.28 5.45 -19.19
N ASN A 109 -17.10 5.62 -20.49
CA ASN A 109 -17.38 6.89 -21.17
C ASN A 109 -18.89 7.05 -21.45
N SER A 110 -19.28 8.19 -22.04
CA SER A 110 -20.67 8.50 -22.39
C SER A 110 -21.30 7.51 -23.38
N ALA A 111 -20.49 6.77 -24.16
CA ALA A 111 -20.94 5.74 -25.07
C ALA A 111 -21.01 4.34 -24.40
N GLY A 112 -20.80 4.25 -23.08
CA GLY A 112 -20.79 3.01 -22.31
C GLY A 112 -19.55 2.13 -22.50
N ARG A 113 -18.53 2.60 -23.24
CA ARG A 113 -17.27 1.86 -23.44
C ARG A 113 -16.33 2.11 -22.26
N SER A 114 -15.55 1.08 -21.89
CA SER A 114 -14.54 1.23 -20.84
C SER A 114 -13.50 2.29 -21.21
N ASN A 115 -13.15 3.14 -20.25
CA ASN A 115 -12.01 4.04 -20.30
C ASN A 115 -11.02 3.77 -19.13
N ALA A 116 -11.01 2.54 -18.62
CA ALA A 116 -10.29 2.17 -17.40
C ALA A 116 -8.80 2.53 -17.42
N ILE A 117 -8.08 2.23 -18.51
CA ILE A 117 -6.64 2.51 -18.63
C ILE A 117 -6.35 4.01 -18.61
N GLU A 118 -7.16 4.77 -19.33
CA GLU A 118 -7.05 6.21 -19.43
C GLU A 118 -7.28 6.84 -18.04
N ARG A 119 -8.30 6.38 -17.31
CA ARG A 119 -8.58 6.79 -15.93
C ARG A 119 -7.50 6.36 -14.94
N LEU A 120 -6.93 5.17 -15.07
CA LEU A 120 -5.81 4.71 -14.23
C LEU A 120 -4.56 5.58 -14.44
N ASN A 121 -4.25 5.93 -15.69
CA ASN A 121 -3.16 6.87 -15.99
C ASN A 121 -3.43 8.24 -15.37
N ARG A 122 -4.67 8.72 -15.41
CA ARG A 122 -5.05 9.97 -14.76
C ARG A 122 -4.86 9.92 -13.23
N LEU A 123 -5.21 8.80 -12.59
CA LEU A 123 -4.92 8.60 -11.17
C LEU A 123 -3.42 8.64 -10.88
N ARG A 124 -2.59 8.03 -11.75
CA ARG A 124 -1.12 8.04 -11.60
C ARG A 124 -0.52 9.44 -11.65
N GLU A 125 -0.99 10.28 -12.55
CA GLU A 125 -0.59 11.69 -12.62
C GLU A 125 -0.99 12.47 -11.36
N LEU A 126 -2.21 12.26 -10.86
CA LEU A 126 -2.77 13.09 -9.80
C LEU A 126 -2.35 12.67 -8.38
N PHE A 127 -2.20 11.36 -8.14
CA PHE A 127 -1.99 10.81 -6.80
C PHE A 127 -0.57 10.26 -6.59
N TYR A 128 0.14 9.90 -7.68
CA TYR A 128 1.35 9.09 -7.59
C TYR A 128 2.59 9.72 -8.25
N GLY A 129 2.53 11.00 -8.62
CA GLY A 129 3.63 11.71 -9.28
C GLY A 129 4.87 11.91 -8.40
N GLU A 130 4.68 12.06 -7.09
CA GLU A 130 5.76 12.35 -6.14
C GLU A 130 6.22 11.09 -5.38
N PRO A 131 7.51 10.97 -5.02
CA PRO A 131 8.05 9.90 -4.17
C PRO A 131 7.70 10.12 -2.68
N ALA A 132 6.51 10.62 -2.40
CA ALA A 132 6.00 10.89 -1.06
C ALA A 132 4.47 10.69 -1.01
N SER A 133 3.94 10.57 0.20
CA SER A 133 2.51 10.47 0.47
C SER A 133 1.75 11.77 0.18
N LEU A 134 0.42 11.68 0.10
CA LEU A 134 -0.46 12.83 0.26
C LEU A 134 -0.58 13.22 1.75
N GLY A 135 -1.45 14.19 2.03
CA GLY A 135 -1.55 14.83 3.33
C GLY A 135 -0.57 16.00 3.49
N SER A 136 -0.83 16.82 4.50
CA SER A 136 0.02 17.96 4.88
C SER A 136 1.35 17.51 5.49
N LYS A 137 1.36 16.41 6.24
CA LYS A 137 2.58 15.69 6.62
C LYS A 137 2.95 14.70 5.54
N LYS A 138 4.19 14.76 5.06
CA LYS A 138 4.70 13.87 4.01
C LYS A 138 5.46 12.70 4.61
N LEU A 139 5.18 11.50 4.09
CA LEU A 139 5.97 10.29 4.33
C LEU A 139 6.69 9.93 3.03
N PRO A 140 8.02 9.73 3.04
CA PRO A 140 8.75 9.26 1.86
C PRO A 140 8.27 7.88 1.41
N LEU A 141 8.06 7.70 0.11
CA LEU A 141 7.60 6.45 -0.49
C LEU A 141 8.57 6.01 -1.59
N THR A 142 8.92 4.72 -1.61
CA THR A 142 9.60 4.12 -2.76
C THR A 142 8.56 3.48 -3.67
N ARG A 143 8.42 3.98 -4.89
CA ARG A 143 7.43 3.48 -5.85
C ARG A 143 8.01 2.42 -6.77
N GLN A 144 7.18 1.48 -7.22
CA GLN A 144 7.56 0.51 -8.24
C GLN A 144 7.97 1.21 -9.55
N SER A 145 7.35 2.35 -9.88
CA SER A 145 7.69 3.18 -11.03
C SER A 145 9.12 3.72 -11.04
N MET A 146 9.84 3.69 -9.91
CA MET A 146 11.28 4.01 -9.88
C MET A 146 12.13 2.94 -10.59
N SER A 147 11.59 1.74 -10.82
CA SER A 147 12.22 0.74 -11.67
C SER A 147 12.01 1.10 -13.14
N PRO A 148 13.07 1.20 -13.97
CA PRO A 148 12.93 1.49 -15.40
C PRO A 148 12.01 0.52 -16.15
N ARG A 149 11.93 -0.74 -15.69
CA ARG A 149 11.08 -1.78 -16.28
C ARG A 149 9.58 -1.59 -15.97
N PHE A 150 9.24 -0.88 -14.89
CA PHE A 150 7.88 -0.77 -14.38
C PHE A 150 7.45 0.69 -14.16
N ARG A 151 7.96 1.64 -14.97
CA ARG A 151 7.64 3.08 -14.89
C ARG A 151 6.15 3.39 -14.85
N SER A 152 5.34 2.55 -15.49
CA SER A 152 3.89 2.72 -15.52
C SER A 152 3.17 2.32 -14.23
N TYR A 153 3.83 1.77 -13.21
CA TYR A 153 3.18 1.25 -11.99
C TYR A 153 3.48 2.13 -10.77
N ALA A 154 3.01 3.37 -10.79
CA ALA A 154 3.29 4.35 -9.72
C ALA A 154 2.42 4.17 -8.47
N GLU A 155 1.28 3.50 -8.61
CA GLU A 155 0.33 3.21 -7.54
C GLU A 155 0.84 2.19 -6.50
N ASN A 156 1.80 1.35 -6.89
CA ASN A 156 2.49 0.41 -6.02
C ASN A 156 3.66 1.13 -5.35
N ALA A 157 3.63 1.22 -4.02
CA ALA A 157 4.65 1.89 -3.22
C ALA A 157 4.96 1.11 -1.95
N HIS A 158 6.17 1.26 -1.41
CA HIS A 158 6.55 0.74 -0.10
C HIS A 158 7.22 1.83 0.75
N TRP A 159 7.12 1.65 2.06
CA TRP A 159 7.71 2.50 3.08
C TRP A 159 7.93 1.70 4.36
N GLU A 160 8.73 2.23 5.28
CA GLU A 160 9.05 1.57 6.55
C GLU A 160 8.68 2.46 7.72
N VAL A 161 8.17 1.86 8.78
CA VAL A 161 8.00 2.50 10.09
C VAL A 161 8.52 1.53 11.15
N GLY A 162 9.58 1.94 11.84
CA GLY A 162 10.34 1.03 12.71
C GLY A 162 10.85 -0.18 11.92
N LYS A 163 10.60 -1.39 12.43
CA LYS A 163 10.96 -2.66 11.78
C LYS A 163 9.81 -3.30 11.00
N VAL A 164 8.91 -2.50 10.44
CA VAL A 164 7.81 -3.01 9.61
C VAL A 164 7.85 -2.38 8.24
N LEU A 165 7.87 -3.23 7.21
CA LEU A 165 7.74 -2.83 5.82
C LEU A 165 6.27 -2.82 5.44
N TYR A 166 5.82 -1.74 4.83
CA TYR A 166 4.45 -1.57 4.34
C TYR A 166 4.47 -1.42 2.83
N ALA A 167 3.48 -1.97 2.14
CA ALA A 167 3.34 -1.75 0.71
C ALA A 167 1.91 -1.81 0.19
N THR A 168 1.64 -1.07 -0.88
CA THR A 168 0.40 -1.17 -1.65
C THR A 168 0.55 -2.13 -2.83
N LEU A 169 -0.57 -2.76 -3.19
CA LEU A 169 -0.73 -3.62 -4.35
C LEU A 169 -2.01 -3.23 -5.10
N ASN A 170 -1.86 -2.90 -6.38
CA ASN A 170 -3.00 -2.73 -7.29
C ASN A 170 -3.63 -4.08 -7.63
N LEU A 171 -4.59 -4.48 -6.81
CA LEU A 171 -5.40 -5.68 -6.93
C LEU A 171 -6.87 -5.29 -6.70
N PRO A 172 -7.60 -4.85 -7.75
CA PRO A 172 -8.98 -4.41 -7.61
C PRO A 172 -9.92 -5.56 -7.23
N ALA A 173 -10.96 -5.29 -6.45
CA ALA A 173 -11.81 -6.30 -5.82
C ALA A 173 -12.62 -7.15 -6.81
N ASN A 174 -13.05 -6.58 -7.94
CA ASN A 174 -13.84 -7.30 -8.94
C ASN A 174 -12.97 -8.27 -9.76
N ASN A 175 -12.73 -9.46 -9.21
CA ASN A 175 -11.92 -10.54 -9.78
C ASN A 175 -10.55 -10.07 -10.30
N ASN A 176 -9.91 -9.14 -9.59
CA ASN A 176 -8.64 -8.56 -9.99
C ASN A 176 -8.67 -7.93 -11.41
N HIS A 177 -9.83 -7.51 -11.89
CA HIS A 177 -10.08 -7.06 -13.26
C HIS A 177 -9.76 -8.11 -14.34
N TYR A 178 -9.85 -9.39 -14.03
CA TYR A 178 -9.78 -10.43 -15.05
C TYR A 178 -11.06 -10.43 -15.90
N LEU A 179 -10.93 -10.25 -17.22
CA LEU A 179 -12.06 -10.25 -18.15
C LEU A 179 -12.16 -11.59 -18.88
N GLN A 180 -13.38 -12.11 -19.05
CA GLN A 180 -13.62 -13.27 -19.92
C GLN A 180 -13.71 -12.83 -21.38
N ALA A 181 -12.62 -12.28 -21.92
CA ALA A 181 -12.59 -11.58 -23.21
C ALA A 181 -11.71 -12.27 -24.27
N ALA A 182 -11.65 -13.61 -24.27
CA ALA A 182 -10.92 -14.42 -25.26
C ALA A 182 -9.47 -13.96 -25.50
N GLY A 183 -8.70 -13.75 -24.42
CA GLY A 183 -7.29 -13.34 -24.49
C GLY A 183 -7.07 -11.82 -24.52
N ARG A 184 -8.12 -10.99 -24.51
CA ARG A 184 -8.01 -9.52 -24.45
C ARG A 184 -7.88 -9.02 -23.01
N ASN A 185 -6.87 -9.54 -22.30
CA ASN A 185 -6.57 -9.24 -20.89
C ASN A 185 -5.20 -8.59 -20.68
N SER A 186 -4.66 -7.89 -21.70
CA SER A 186 -3.29 -7.38 -21.65
C SER A 186 -2.98 -6.52 -20.42
N GLU A 187 -3.93 -5.67 -19.98
CA GLU A 187 -3.79 -4.92 -18.72
C GLU A 187 -3.56 -5.85 -17.52
N TYR A 188 -4.44 -6.83 -17.36
CA TYR A 188 -4.37 -7.79 -16.25
C TYR A 188 -3.07 -8.58 -16.30
N GLU A 189 -2.67 -9.05 -17.48
CA GLU A 189 -1.46 -9.86 -17.68
C GLU A 189 -0.19 -9.04 -17.39
N ASP A 190 -0.10 -7.81 -17.89
CA ASP A 190 1.02 -6.91 -17.64
C ASP A 190 1.11 -6.52 -16.16
N ARG A 191 -0.04 -6.20 -15.54
CA ARG A 191 -0.10 -5.88 -14.11
C ARG A 191 0.25 -7.10 -13.26
N LEU A 192 -0.09 -8.30 -13.69
CA LEU A 192 0.28 -9.54 -13.01
C LEU A 192 1.81 -9.72 -13.01
N VAL A 193 2.47 -9.45 -14.14
CA VAL A 193 3.94 -9.48 -14.23
C VAL A 193 4.57 -8.40 -13.32
N ALA A 194 3.99 -7.20 -13.31
CA ALA A 194 4.45 -6.11 -12.45
C ALA A 194 4.30 -6.44 -10.96
N ASN A 195 3.12 -6.91 -10.54
CA ASN A 195 2.86 -7.29 -9.15
C ASN A 195 3.75 -8.46 -8.72
N ARG A 196 4.01 -9.44 -9.60
CA ARG A 196 4.98 -10.52 -9.31
C ARG A 196 6.36 -9.98 -8.99
N PHE A 197 6.91 -9.13 -9.87
CA PHE A 197 8.22 -8.55 -9.64
C PHE A 197 8.25 -7.71 -8.36
N TRP A 198 7.18 -6.96 -8.12
CA TRP A 198 7.04 -6.13 -6.94
C TRP A 198 7.04 -6.96 -5.65
N LEU A 199 6.23 -8.02 -5.56
CA LEU A 199 6.21 -8.93 -4.42
C LEU A 199 7.59 -9.53 -4.15
N HIS A 200 8.27 -10.04 -5.18
CA HIS A 200 9.64 -10.55 -5.02
C HIS A 200 10.60 -9.51 -4.47
N ARG A 201 10.50 -8.25 -4.94
CA ARG A 201 11.30 -7.14 -4.43
C ARG A 201 11.00 -6.83 -2.97
N LEU A 202 9.73 -6.73 -2.58
CA LEU A 202 9.32 -6.43 -1.20
C LEU A 202 9.84 -7.49 -0.23
N PHE A 203 9.70 -8.78 -0.56
CA PHE A 203 10.21 -9.85 0.29
C PHE A 203 11.74 -9.91 0.32
N ALA A 204 12.43 -9.50 -0.75
CA ALA A 204 13.88 -9.37 -0.75
C ALA A 204 14.35 -8.22 0.18
N ILE A 205 13.68 -7.07 0.13
CA ILE A 205 13.90 -5.93 1.03
C ILE A 205 13.66 -6.37 2.48
N ALA A 206 12.49 -6.95 2.76
CA ALA A 206 12.13 -7.42 4.10
C ALA A 206 13.18 -8.37 4.71
N LYS A 207 13.74 -9.29 3.90
CA LYS A 207 14.81 -10.19 4.34
C LYS A 207 16.15 -9.49 4.53
N ARG A 208 16.53 -8.62 3.60
CA ARG A 208 17.79 -7.86 3.64
C ARG A 208 17.84 -6.97 4.89
N ASP A 209 16.74 -6.27 5.14
CA ASP A 209 16.65 -5.27 6.21
C ASP A 209 16.21 -5.87 7.54
N LYS A 210 15.91 -7.18 7.54
CA LYS A 210 15.52 -7.96 8.73
C LYS A 210 14.34 -7.31 9.47
N VAL A 211 13.33 -6.90 8.71
CA VAL A 211 12.09 -6.37 9.26
C VAL A 211 11.33 -7.49 9.97
N ASP A 212 10.62 -7.14 11.04
CA ASP A 212 9.85 -8.07 11.85
C ASP A 212 8.52 -8.43 11.15
N ALA A 213 8.02 -7.53 10.31
CA ALA A 213 6.81 -7.78 9.52
C ALA A 213 6.77 -7.06 8.16
N LEU A 214 5.96 -7.63 7.27
CA LEU A 214 5.55 -7.05 5.99
C LEU A 214 4.02 -6.93 5.95
N VAL A 215 3.49 -5.72 5.75
CA VAL A 215 2.04 -5.48 5.60
C VAL A 215 1.74 -5.09 4.16
N LEU A 216 0.80 -5.79 3.53
CA LEU A 216 0.39 -5.60 2.15
C LEU A 216 -1.05 -5.12 2.08
N PHE A 217 -1.29 -3.98 1.42
CA PHE A 217 -2.61 -3.38 1.25
C PHE A 217 -3.13 -3.56 -0.18
N SER A 218 -4.37 -4.00 -0.32
CA SER A 218 -5.10 -4.02 -1.58
C SER A 218 -6.57 -3.66 -1.37
N GLU A 219 -7.31 -3.39 -2.44
CA GLU A 219 -8.78 -3.34 -2.35
C GLU A 219 -9.34 -4.77 -2.33
N GLY A 220 -8.88 -5.62 -3.25
CA GLY A 220 -9.36 -6.98 -3.40
C GLY A 220 -8.81 -7.96 -2.37
N ASP A 221 -9.69 -8.87 -1.95
CA ASP A 221 -9.40 -9.99 -1.07
C ASP A 221 -8.71 -11.12 -1.85
N LEU A 222 -7.45 -11.38 -1.49
CA LEU A 222 -6.64 -12.47 -2.05
C LEU A 222 -7.14 -13.86 -1.64
N LYS A 223 -7.98 -13.95 -0.60
CA LYS A 223 -8.52 -15.19 -0.06
C LYS A 223 -7.42 -16.21 0.25
N PRO A 224 -6.41 -15.82 1.07
CA PRO A 224 -5.21 -16.65 1.31
C PRO A 224 -5.53 -18.01 1.93
N PHE A 225 -6.72 -18.15 2.53
CA PHE A 225 -7.15 -19.31 3.28
C PHE A 225 -8.24 -20.15 2.60
N SER A 226 -8.63 -19.77 1.37
CA SER A 226 -9.75 -20.38 0.65
C SER A 226 -9.36 -21.48 -0.35
N GLU A 227 -8.08 -21.81 -0.50
CA GLU A 227 -7.63 -22.92 -1.35
C GLU A 227 -8.33 -24.23 -0.91
N PRO A 228 -9.03 -24.94 -1.79
CA PRO A 228 -9.64 -26.21 -1.45
C PRO A 228 -8.54 -27.20 -1.08
N THR A 229 -8.62 -27.79 0.12
CA THR A 229 -7.69 -28.81 0.59
C THR A 229 -8.32 -30.21 0.49
N GLY A 230 -7.49 -31.21 0.21
CA GLY A 230 -7.88 -32.62 0.21
C GLY A 230 -8.90 -33.01 -0.87
N LEU A 231 -9.86 -33.88 -0.51
CA LEU A 231 -10.87 -34.44 -1.41
C LEU A 231 -11.70 -33.36 -2.14
N ARG A 232 -11.80 -32.15 -1.56
CA ARG A 232 -12.50 -30.98 -2.12
C ARG A 232 -11.76 -30.36 -3.31
N ALA A 233 -10.43 -30.48 -3.38
CA ALA A 233 -9.64 -30.09 -4.56
C ALA A 233 -9.80 -31.10 -5.71
N LEU A 234 -9.94 -32.40 -5.36
CA LEU A 234 -10.13 -33.50 -6.31
C LEU A 234 -11.55 -33.56 -6.90
N LEU A 235 -12.56 -33.23 -6.09
CA LEU A 235 -13.98 -33.26 -6.47
C LEU A 235 -14.57 -31.89 -6.82
N GLY A 236 -13.79 -30.82 -6.60
CA GLY A 236 -14.20 -29.47 -6.92
C GLY A 236 -14.32 -29.29 -8.42
N ARG A 237 -15.56 -29.32 -8.94
CA ARG A 237 -15.87 -28.66 -10.21
C ARG A 237 -15.31 -27.24 -10.08
N SER A 238 -14.31 -26.90 -10.89
CA SER A 238 -13.71 -25.56 -10.98
C SER A 238 -14.83 -24.54 -10.80
N ALA A 239 -14.80 -23.81 -9.67
CA ALA A 239 -15.82 -22.82 -9.37
C ALA A 239 -15.89 -21.88 -10.58
N ALA A 240 -17.10 -21.72 -11.14
CA ALA A 240 -17.33 -21.10 -12.43
C ALA A 240 -16.59 -19.75 -12.58
N GLY A 241 -15.55 -19.72 -13.42
CA GLY A 241 -14.76 -18.54 -13.75
C GLY A 241 -13.27 -18.68 -13.43
N HIS A 242 -12.42 -18.08 -14.25
CA HIS A 242 -10.99 -17.98 -13.95
C HIS A 242 -10.77 -17.06 -12.74
N ASP A 243 -10.09 -17.58 -11.73
CA ASP A 243 -9.74 -16.86 -10.51
C ASP A 243 -8.59 -15.88 -10.78
N GLY A 244 -8.93 -14.59 -10.88
CA GLY A 244 -7.97 -13.52 -11.16
C GLY A 244 -6.95 -13.27 -10.04
N PHE A 245 -7.19 -13.81 -8.84
CA PHE A 245 -6.33 -13.69 -7.67
C PHE A 245 -5.44 -14.92 -7.45
N ALA A 246 -5.63 -16.01 -8.20
CA ALA A 246 -4.90 -17.26 -8.02
C ALA A 246 -3.37 -17.09 -8.07
N GLU A 247 -2.85 -16.40 -9.10
CA GLU A 247 -1.41 -16.19 -9.25
C GLU A 247 -0.82 -15.29 -8.14
N PRO A 248 -1.35 -14.09 -7.83
CA PRO A 248 -0.85 -13.28 -6.72
C PRO A 248 -0.94 -14.00 -5.37
N ARG A 249 -2.04 -14.71 -5.10
CA ARG A 249 -2.20 -15.51 -3.87
C ARG A 249 -1.12 -16.57 -3.75
N ARG A 250 -0.90 -17.38 -4.79
CA ARG A 250 0.16 -18.42 -4.79
C ARG A 250 1.53 -17.81 -4.50
N GLN A 251 1.85 -16.67 -5.11
CA GLN A 251 3.13 -15.99 -4.90
C GLN A 251 3.30 -15.49 -3.46
N VAL A 252 2.28 -14.82 -2.91
CA VAL A 252 2.29 -14.34 -1.53
C VAL A 252 2.46 -15.50 -0.55
N LEU A 253 1.69 -16.59 -0.72
CA LEU A 253 1.80 -17.79 0.12
C LEU A 253 3.22 -18.39 0.08
N ALA A 254 3.79 -18.56 -1.12
CA ALA A 254 5.13 -19.13 -1.29
C ALA A 254 6.24 -18.23 -0.73
N LEU A 255 6.10 -16.90 -0.85
CA LEU A 255 7.06 -15.94 -0.32
C LEU A 255 6.97 -15.83 1.21
N ALA A 256 5.75 -15.82 1.76
CA ALA A 256 5.48 -15.79 3.19
C ALA A 256 6.09 -16.99 3.91
N GLN A 257 5.96 -18.20 3.35
CA GLN A 257 6.59 -19.41 3.91
C GLN A 257 8.11 -19.31 4.06
N LYS A 258 8.78 -18.51 3.22
CA LYS A 258 10.23 -18.32 3.23
C LYS A 258 10.67 -17.09 4.02
N PHE A 259 9.74 -16.37 4.64
CA PHE A 259 10.00 -15.17 5.41
C PHE A 259 9.88 -15.49 6.90
N SER A 260 10.87 -15.10 7.70
CA SER A 260 10.90 -15.39 9.14
C SER A 260 9.98 -14.47 9.96
N GLY A 261 9.66 -13.29 9.44
CA GLY A 261 8.76 -12.34 10.08
C GLY A 261 7.28 -12.62 9.79
N LYS A 262 6.42 -11.74 10.30
CA LYS A 262 4.96 -11.79 10.06
C LYS A 262 4.61 -11.15 8.71
N VAL A 263 3.66 -11.72 7.99
CA VAL A 263 3.05 -11.11 6.81
C VAL A 263 1.60 -10.82 7.13
N LEU A 264 1.15 -9.57 7.02
CA LEU A 264 -0.25 -9.21 7.20
C LEU A 264 -0.82 -8.72 5.85
N LEU A 265 -1.84 -9.42 5.35
CA LEU A 265 -2.62 -8.99 4.20
C LEU A 265 -3.81 -8.19 4.69
N VAL A 266 -3.95 -6.95 4.22
CA VAL A 266 -5.06 -6.07 4.58
C VAL A 266 -5.80 -5.69 3.30
N ASP A 267 -7.08 -6.01 3.24
CA ASP A 267 -7.95 -5.63 2.13
C ASP A 267 -9.23 -4.94 2.58
N SER A 268 -9.94 -4.36 1.62
CA SER A 268 -11.21 -3.66 1.85
C SER A 268 -12.37 -4.27 1.09
N ALA A 269 -12.29 -5.57 0.76
CA ALA A 269 -13.39 -6.26 0.13
C ALA A 269 -14.66 -6.20 0.99
N ALA A 270 -15.82 -6.26 0.35
CA ALA A 270 -17.10 -6.19 1.05
C ALA A 270 -17.25 -7.36 2.05
N LEU A 271 -17.57 -7.02 3.30
CA LEU A 271 -17.82 -8.00 4.35
C LEU A 271 -19.27 -8.51 4.31
N PRO A 272 -19.52 -9.77 4.69
CA PRO A 272 -20.86 -10.25 4.94
C PRO A 272 -21.58 -9.39 5.99
N LYS A 273 -22.90 -9.23 5.84
CA LYS A 273 -23.70 -8.45 6.78
C LYS A 273 -23.53 -8.97 8.21
N GLY A 274 -23.12 -8.09 9.13
CA GLY A 274 -22.92 -8.42 10.55
C GLY A 274 -21.56 -9.04 10.89
N ALA A 275 -20.70 -9.34 9.89
CA ALA A 275 -19.33 -9.74 10.15
C ALA A 275 -18.52 -8.56 10.70
N ARG A 276 -17.70 -8.81 11.71
CA ARG A 276 -16.77 -7.83 12.27
C ARG A 276 -15.37 -8.09 11.74
N PRO A 277 -14.62 -7.05 11.33
CA PRO A 277 -13.22 -7.19 10.98
C PRO A 277 -12.40 -7.79 12.13
N ALA A 278 -11.57 -8.77 11.79
CA ALA A 278 -10.65 -9.41 12.71
C ALA A 278 -9.45 -9.93 11.92
N ILE A 279 -8.30 -10.03 12.59
CA ILE A 279 -7.09 -10.60 11.98
C ILE A 279 -7.11 -12.12 12.17
N GLU A 280 -7.29 -12.88 11.08
CA GLU A 280 -7.12 -14.34 11.09
C GLU A 280 -5.65 -14.68 10.82
N TRP A 281 -5.02 -15.44 11.71
CA TRP A 281 -3.63 -15.88 11.57
C TRP A 281 -3.52 -17.37 11.24
N ARG A 282 -2.67 -17.72 10.27
CA ARG A 282 -2.15 -19.08 10.05
C ARG A 282 -0.63 -19.05 9.93
N GLY A 283 0.04 -19.55 10.98
CA GLY A 283 1.50 -19.50 11.08
C GLY A 283 2.01 -18.04 11.13
N ASN A 284 2.77 -17.63 10.12
CA ASN A 284 3.27 -16.26 9.99
C ASN A 284 2.42 -15.37 9.07
N LEU A 285 1.37 -15.89 8.45
CA LEU A 285 0.48 -15.13 7.56
C LEU A 285 -0.81 -14.75 8.28
N GLY A 286 -1.08 -13.46 8.35
CA GLY A 286 -2.32 -12.86 8.85
C GLY A 286 -3.14 -12.28 7.70
N HIS A 287 -4.45 -12.28 7.85
CA HIS A 287 -5.39 -11.69 6.90
C HIS A 287 -6.43 -10.86 7.64
N LEU A 288 -6.69 -9.65 7.14
CA LEU A 288 -7.66 -8.70 7.65
C LEU A 288 -8.44 -8.08 6.49
N THR A 289 -9.76 -8.29 6.48
CA THR A 289 -10.68 -7.53 5.61
C THR A 289 -11.38 -6.46 6.45
N VAL A 290 -11.23 -5.19 6.08
CA VAL A 290 -11.81 -4.05 6.81
C VAL A 290 -13.17 -3.60 6.27
N GLY A 291 -13.56 -4.02 5.07
CA GLY A 291 -14.79 -3.58 4.44
C GLY A 291 -14.82 -2.07 4.20
N ALA A 292 -15.90 -1.41 4.61
CA ALA A 292 -16.20 -0.01 4.30
C ALA A 292 -15.71 1.01 5.34
N ASN A 293 -15.35 0.54 6.54
CA ASN A 293 -15.17 1.41 7.69
C ASN A 293 -13.70 1.84 7.86
N ALA A 294 -13.47 2.82 8.74
CA ALA A 294 -12.14 3.23 9.15
C ALA A 294 -11.70 2.48 10.43
N PHE A 295 -10.46 2.00 10.43
CA PHE A 295 -9.87 1.29 11.56
C PHE A 295 -8.47 1.82 11.87
N GLU A 296 -8.08 1.66 13.12
CA GLU A 296 -6.71 1.84 13.59
C GLU A 296 -6.08 0.49 13.90
N ILE A 297 -4.82 0.34 13.52
CA ILE A 297 -4.03 -0.84 13.86
C ILE A 297 -2.87 -0.37 14.72
N SER A 298 -2.86 -0.83 15.96
CA SER A 298 -1.71 -0.73 16.85
C SER A 298 -0.67 -1.76 16.46
N VAL A 299 0.58 -1.30 16.35
CA VAL A 299 1.74 -2.10 16.02
C VAL A 299 2.66 -2.07 17.24
N ASP A 300 2.89 -3.24 17.82
CA ASP A 300 3.82 -3.45 18.93
C ASP A 300 4.70 -4.67 18.60
N PRO A 301 5.92 -4.47 18.06
CA PRO A 301 6.81 -5.57 17.67
C PRO A 301 7.20 -6.50 18.83
N ASP A 302 7.15 -6.01 20.07
CA ASP A 302 7.55 -6.77 21.26
C ASP A 302 6.36 -7.50 21.91
N ALA A 303 5.12 -7.16 21.52
CA ALA A 303 3.92 -7.84 21.99
C ALA A 303 3.70 -9.21 21.35
N LYS A 304 3.06 -10.12 22.11
CA LYS A 304 2.61 -11.43 21.59
C LYS A 304 1.68 -11.28 20.39
N ALA A 305 0.80 -10.27 20.43
CA ALA A 305 -0.08 -9.89 19.33
C ALA A 305 0.46 -8.58 18.71
N MET A 306 1.38 -8.73 17.75
CA MET A 306 2.06 -7.59 17.12
C MET A 306 1.11 -6.57 16.48
N PHE A 307 -0.01 -7.04 15.94
CA PHE A 307 -1.03 -6.19 15.32
C PHE A 307 -2.34 -6.34 16.08
N THR A 308 -2.90 -5.22 16.53
CA THR A 308 -4.19 -5.17 17.22
C THR A 308 -5.09 -4.16 16.55
N LEU A 309 -6.30 -4.58 16.18
CA LEU A 309 -7.30 -3.77 15.49
C LEU A 309 -8.18 -3.01 16.51
N LYS A 310 -8.45 -1.74 16.23
CA LYS A 310 -9.43 -0.89 16.93
C LYS A 310 -10.29 -0.17 15.88
N GLU A 311 -11.59 0.03 16.13
CA GLU A 311 -12.38 0.95 15.32
C GLU A 311 -11.89 2.39 15.52
N ALA A 312 -11.90 3.21 14.46
CA ALA A 312 -11.37 4.58 14.54
C ALA A 312 -12.26 5.55 15.34
N THR A 313 -13.53 5.19 15.56
CA THR A 313 -14.52 6.00 16.30
C THR A 313 -14.60 5.68 17.79
N ASP A 314 -13.88 4.64 18.24
CA ASP A 314 -13.71 4.26 19.65
C ASP A 314 -12.48 4.92 20.27
#